data_AF-A0A699UBB9-F1
#
_entry.id   AF-A0A699UBB9-F1
#
_cell.length_a   1.000
_cell.length_b   1.000
_cell.length_c   1.000
_cell.angle_alpha   90.00
_cell.angle_beta   90.00
_cell.angle_gamma   90.00
#
_symmetry.space_group_name_H-M   'P 1'
#
loop_
_entity.id
_entity.type
_entity.pdbx_description
1 polymer ?
#
loop_
_entity_poly.entity_id
_entity_poly.type
_entity_poly.pdbx_seq_one_letter_code
_entity_poly.pdbx_strand_id
1 'polypeptide(L)' 'MAPKRRTTRLNPGVNAALAAHDATRNGDDSHTSGTCARRPVQAARECSYSEFIKCKPLDFK' A
#
# COMPACT_ATOMS: atom_id res chain seq x y z
N MET A 1 33.96 2.07 19.83
CA MET A 1 34.21 1.05 18.78
C MET A 1 33.33 1.36 17.59
N ALA A 2 33.90 1.63 16.41
CA ALA A 2 33.10 1.86 15.20
C ALA A 2 32.60 0.52 14.63
N PRO A 3 31.35 0.42 14.16
CA PRO A 3 30.82 -0.83 13.62
C PRO A 3 31.54 -1.19 12.32
N LYS A 4 32.09 -2.40 12.26
CA LYS A 4 32.76 -2.92 11.07
C LYS A 4 31.70 -3.25 10.02
N ARG A 5 31.63 -2.45 8.96
CA ARG A 5 30.72 -2.68 7.83
C ARG A 5 31.05 -4.05 7.21
N ARG A 6 30.12 -5.01 7.30
CA ARG A 6 30.22 -6.26 6.54
C ARG A 6 30.01 -5.92 5.07
N THR A 7 31.08 -5.96 4.28
CA THR A 7 31.00 -5.86 2.82
C THR A 7 30.64 -7.23 2.27
N THR A 8 29.35 -7.47 2.06
CA THR A 8 28.88 -8.61 1.27
C THR A 8 29.28 -8.34 -0.18
N ARG A 9 30.15 -9.18 -0.76
CA ARG A 9 30.48 -9.09 -2.20
C ARG A 9 29.27 -9.54 -3.00
N LEU A 10 28.48 -8.57 -3.43
CA LEU A 10 27.37 -8.77 -4.35
C LEU A 10 27.93 -9.06 -5.75
N ASN A 11 27.31 -9.98 -6.47
CA ASN A 11 27.71 -10.26 -7.84
C ASN A 11 27.43 -9.02 -8.74
N PRO A 12 28.24 -8.80 -9.79
CA PRO A 12 28.08 -7.62 -10.65
C PRO A 12 26.67 -7.47 -11.25
N GLY A 13 25.98 -8.58 -11.53
CA GLY A 13 24.61 -8.57 -12.07
C GLY A 13 23.56 -8.05 -11.08
N VAL A 14 23.68 -8.40 -9.80
CA VAL A 14 22.81 -7.89 -8.73
C VAL A 14 23.07 -6.42 -8.45
N ASN A 15 24.34 -5.97 -8.52
CA ASN A 15 24.66 -4.55 -8.39
C ASN A 15 24.09 -3.73 -9.56
N ALA A 16 24.17 -4.26 -10.78
CA ALA A 16 23.60 -3.61 -11.97
C ALA A 16 22.07 -3.52 -11.90
N ALA A 17 21.40 -4.60 -11.47
CA ALA A 17 19.95 -4.62 -11.29
C ALA A 17 19.49 -3.66 -10.17
N LEU A 18 20.22 -3.59 -9.06
CA LEU A 18 19.94 -2.67 -7.97
C LEU A 18 20.12 -1.20 -8.39
N ALA A 19 21.20 -0.89 -9.09
CA ALA A 19 21.45 0.46 -9.61
C ALA A 19 20.39 0.89 -10.65
N ALA A 20 19.92 -0.02 -11.50
CA ALA A 20 18.84 0.24 -12.44
C ALA A 20 17.51 0.51 -11.73
N HIS A 21 17.20 -0.26 -10.67
CA HIS A 21 16.00 -0.03 -9.86
C HIS A 21 16.03 1.34 -9.15
N ASP A 22 17.16 1.69 -8.52
CA ASP A 22 17.31 2.99 -7.86
C ASP A 22 17.26 4.17 -8.84
N ALA A 23 17.76 4.00 -10.07
CA ALA A 23 17.71 5.01 -11.13
C ALA A 23 16.30 5.25 -11.70
N THR A 24 15.36 4.31 -11.53
CA THR A 24 13.96 4.47 -11.96
C THR A 24 13.08 5.17 -10.93
N ARG A 25 13.60 5.44 -9.73
CA ARG A 25 12.88 6.08 -8.63
C ARG A 25 12.92 7.61 -8.77
N ASN A 26 12.46 8.11 -9.91
CA ASN A 26 12.23 9.53 -10.12
C ASN A 26 11.06 9.94 -9.22
N GLY A 27 11.39 10.66 -8.15
CA GLY A 27 10.47 11.03 -7.07
C GLY A 27 9.52 12.14 -7.47
N ASP A 28 8.53 11.81 -8.29
CA ASP A 28 7.27 12.55 -8.32
C ASP A 28 6.11 11.57 -8.10
N ASP A 29 5.95 11.22 -6.82
CA ASP A 29 4.75 10.57 -6.30
C ASP A 29 3.71 11.64 -5.95
N SER A 30 3.45 12.59 -6.87
CA SER A 30 2.36 13.56 -6.69
C SER A 30 1.02 12.86 -6.93
N HIS A 31 0.65 12.03 -5.96
CA HIS A 31 -0.72 11.61 -5.74
C HIS A 31 -1.54 12.82 -5.27
N THR A 32 -1.77 13.77 -6.18
CA THR A 32 -2.87 14.72 -6.07
C THR A 32 -4.16 13.93 -6.33
N SER A 33 -4.52 13.11 -5.35
CA SER A 33 -5.83 12.49 -5.24
C SER A 33 -6.81 13.64 -5.08
N GLY A 34 -7.28 14.15 -6.23
CA GLY A 34 -8.18 15.28 -6.34
C GLY A 34 -9.27 15.14 -5.30
N THR A 35 -9.44 16.21 -4.52
CA THR A 35 -10.36 16.38 -3.40
C THR A 35 -11.48 15.35 -3.44
N CYS A 36 -11.21 14.19 -2.82
CA CYS A 36 -12.22 13.16 -2.66
C CYS A 36 -13.29 13.84 -1.82
N ALA A 37 -14.42 14.20 -2.44
CA ALA A 37 -15.60 14.64 -1.73
C ALA A 37 -15.88 13.54 -0.73
N ARG A 38 -15.44 13.76 0.51
CA ARG A 38 -15.35 12.76 1.56
C ARG A 38 -16.74 12.20 1.67
N ARG A 39 -16.95 10.98 1.15
CA ARG A 39 -18.23 10.30 1.32
C ARG A 39 -18.48 10.32 2.82
N PRO A 40 -19.58 10.92 3.30
CA PRO A 40 -19.84 10.94 4.73
C PRO A 40 -19.79 9.49 5.19
N VAL A 41 -18.86 9.21 6.11
CA VAL A 41 -18.78 7.92 6.76
C VAL A 41 -20.14 7.74 7.41
N GLN A 42 -20.95 6.83 6.86
CA GLN A 42 -22.20 6.48 7.49
C GLN A 42 -21.85 5.97 8.88
N ALA A 43 -22.48 6.55 9.91
CA ALA A 43 -22.30 6.08 11.27
C ALA A 43 -22.54 4.56 11.29
N ALA A 44 -21.64 3.83 11.94
CA ALA A 44 -21.85 2.40 12.15
C ALA A 44 -23.13 2.24 12.95
N ARG A 45 -24.18 1.72 12.30
CA ARG A 45 -25.41 1.32 13.00
C ARG A 45 -25.12 0.02 13.74
N GLU A 46 -25.64 -0.10 14.97
CA GLU A 46 -25.69 -1.38 15.66
C GLU A 46 -26.53 -2.33 14.81
N CYS A 47 -25.93 -3.44 14.36
CA CYS A 47 -26.63 -4.47 13.59
C CYS A 47 -27.02 -5.57 14.56
N SER A 48 -28.32 -5.75 14.82
CA SER A 48 -28.78 -6.91 15.57
C SER A 48 -28.67 -8.18 14.72
N TYR A 49 -28.54 -9.34 15.37
CA TYR A 49 -28.52 -10.63 14.68
C TYR A 49 -29.75 -10.83 13.79
N SER A 50 -30.92 -10.36 14.23
CA SER A 50 -32.16 -10.43 13.43
C SER A 50 -32.14 -9.52 12.19
N GLU A 51 -31.39 -8.43 12.23
CA GLU A 51 -31.20 -7.54 11.07
C GLU A 51 -30.22 -8.14 10.08
N PHE A 52 -29.17 -8.82 10.57
CA PHE A 52 -28.20 -9.53 9.73
C PHE A 52 -28.86 -10.63 8.89
N ILE A 53 -29.75 -11.45 9.48
CA ILE A 53 -30.47 -12.52 8.76
C ILE A 53 -31.38 -11.96 7.64
N LYS A 54 -31.79 -10.69 7.72
CA LYS A 54 -32.61 -10.02 6.71
C LYS A 54 -31.79 -9.34 5.61
N CYS A 55 -30.47 -9.22 5.76
CA CYS A 55 -29.63 -8.58 4.77
C CYS A 55 -29.54 -9.43 3.49
N LYS A 56 -29.70 -8.80 2.33
CA LYS A 56 -29.46 -9.46 1.04
C LYS A 56 -27.94 -9.62 0.84
N PRO A 57 -27.48 -10.78 0.35
CA PRO A 57 -26.11 -10.93 -0.10
C PRO A 57 -25.79 -9.88 -1.17
N LEU A 58 -24.61 -9.26 -1.06
CA LEU A 58 -24.10 -8.43 -2.14
C LEU A 58 -23.61 -9.36 -3.26
N ASP A 59 -24.12 -9.16 -4.48
CA ASP A 59 -23.63 -9.87 -5.65
C ASP A 59 -22.22 -9.36 -5.99
N PHE A 60 -21.21 -10.12 -5.58
CA PHE A 60 -19.85 -9.94 -6.06
C PHE A 60 -19.73 -10.68 -7.39
N LYS A 61 -19.77 -9.94 -8.50
CA LYS A 61 -19.35 -10.42 -9.82
C LYS A 61 -17.89 -10.11 -10.07
#